data_AF-A0A1F8P5A3-F1
#
_entry.id   AF-A0A1F8P5A3-F1
#
_cell.length_a   1.000
_cell.length_b   1.000
_cell.length_c   1.000
_cell.angle_alpha   90.00
_cell.angle_beta   90.00
_cell.angle_gamma   90.00
#
_symmetry.space_group_name_H-M   'P 1'
#
loop_
_entity.id
_entity.type
_entity.pdbx_description
1 polymer ?
#
loop_
_entity_poly.entity_id
_entity_poly.type
_entity_poly.pdbx_seq_one_letter_code
_entity_poly.pdbx_strand_id
1 'polypeptide(L)'
;MINTRKWIPLIGIILILLSFPWLFQISSRPIIPNFEESEVGSIFLESREDLYFPGTRAHNTTYKTITDRIKDHDYSSVGLILSGSASEYLWWVLLDAPQENLQIEWIVSDSPTTRYEDPSFKPCAVIGENCPSEWTKFRGIPLVSNLDEIPYKLFLENK
;
A
#
# COMPACT_ATOMS: atom_id res chain seq x y z
N MET A 1 11.94 -36.37 43.23
CA MET A 1 10.99 -36.12 42.11
C MET A 1 10.64 -34.64 42.09
N ILE A 2 11.03 -33.91 41.03
CA ILE A 2 10.65 -32.49 40.88
C ILE A 2 9.18 -32.44 40.46
N ASN A 3 8.36 -31.70 41.19
CA ASN A 3 6.93 -31.53 40.90
C ASN A 3 6.75 -30.48 39.78
N THR A 4 6.84 -30.94 38.53
CA THR A 4 6.77 -30.13 37.30
C THR A 4 5.47 -29.30 37.19
N ARG A 5 4.38 -29.74 37.81
CA ARG A 5 3.07 -29.07 37.74
C ARG A 5 3.06 -27.67 38.37
N LYS A 6 3.93 -27.40 39.36
CA LYS A 6 4.03 -26.07 40.00
C LYS A 6 4.78 -25.04 39.16
N TRP A 7 5.58 -25.48 38.19
CA TRP A 7 6.41 -24.60 37.36
C TRP A 7 5.69 -24.06 36.12
N ILE A 8 4.69 -24.79 35.63
CA ILE A 8 3.88 -24.40 34.46
C ILE A 8 3.32 -22.96 34.58
N PRO A 9 2.63 -22.56 35.67
CA PRO A 9 2.08 -21.20 35.76
C PRO A 9 3.18 -20.13 35.83
N LEU A 10 4.31 -20.42 36.49
CA LEU A 10 5.43 -19.50 36.58
C LEU A 10 6.06 -19.26 35.20
N ILE A 11 6.28 -20.33 34.44
CA ILE A 11 6.78 -20.24 33.06
C ILE A 11 5.79 -19.43 32.20
N GLY A 12 4.49 -19.67 32.34
CA GLY A 12 3.46 -18.90 31.64
C GLY A 12 3.53 -17.40 31.93
N ILE A 13 3.65 -17.01 33.21
CA ILE A 13 3.78 -15.60 33.60
C ILE A 13 5.05 -14.99 33.03
N ILE A 14 6.18 -15.70 33.09
CA ILE A 14 7.46 -15.22 32.53
C ILE A 14 7.32 -14.99 31.02
N LEU A 15 6.69 -15.90 30.29
CA LEU A 15 6.48 -15.75 28.85
C LEU A 15 5.61 -14.54 28.51
N ILE A 16 4.55 -14.27 29.30
CA ILE A 16 3.71 -13.08 29.13
C ILE A 16 4.49 -11.80 29.41
N LEU A 17 5.32 -11.79 30.45
CA LEU A 17 6.15 -10.62 30.76
C LEU A 17 7.20 -10.37 29.69
N LEU A 18 7.79 -11.43 29.12
CA LEU A 18 8.77 -11.33 28.03
C LEU A 18 8.15 -10.92 26.68
N SER A 19 6.84 -11.14 26.47
CA SER A 19 6.16 -10.69 25.25
C SER A 19 5.80 -9.19 25.28
N PHE A 20 5.83 -8.56 26.45
CA PHE A 20 5.38 -7.18 26.63
C PHE A 20 6.17 -6.17 25.77
N PRO A 21 7.53 -6.17 25.73
CA PRO A 21 8.26 -5.23 24.88
C PRO A 21 7.84 -5.30 23.41
N TRP A 22 7.68 -6.53 22.89
CA TRP A 22 7.22 -6.75 21.52
C TRP A 22 5.78 -6.28 21.32
N LEU A 23 4.88 -6.49 22.27
CA LEU A 23 3.49 -6.02 22.12
C LEU A 23 3.35 -4.51 22.14
N PHE A 24 4.18 -3.80 22.91
CA PHE A 24 4.06 -2.35 23.10
C PHE A 24 5.00 -1.51 22.23
N GLN A 25 6.07 -2.11 21.70
CA GLN A 25 7.15 -1.42 20.98
C GLN A 25 7.45 -2.02 19.60
N ILE A 26 6.46 -2.62 18.92
CA ILE A 26 6.62 -2.96 17.49
C ILE A 26 6.94 -1.68 16.70
N SER A 27 8.05 -1.67 15.95
CA SER A 27 8.57 -0.49 15.24
C SER A 27 7.58 0.15 14.28
N SER A 28 6.76 -0.67 13.62
CA SER A 28 5.79 -0.21 12.63
C SER A 28 4.48 0.33 13.24
N ARG A 29 4.15 -0.05 14.48
CA ARG A 29 2.90 0.31 15.17
C ARG A 29 3.09 0.35 16.69
N PRO A 30 3.95 1.23 17.21
CA PRO A 30 4.23 1.25 18.63
C PRO A 30 3.05 1.84 19.41
N ILE A 31 2.80 1.30 20.60
CA ILE A 31 1.98 1.99 21.59
C ILE A 31 2.85 3.02 22.32
N ILE A 32 4.05 2.59 22.70
CA ILE A 32 5.07 3.41 23.33
C ILE A 32 6.22 3.54 22.33
N PRO A 33 6.29 4.64 21.55
CA PRO A 33 7.31 4.80 20.53
C PRO A 33 8.70 4.91 21.16
N ASN A 34 9.65 4.17 20.59
CA ASN A 34 11.07 4.36 20.81
C ASN A 34 11.59 5.32 19.74
N PHE A 35 12.07 6.51 20.12
CA PHE A 35 12.48 7.57 19.18
C PHE A 35 13.59 7.15 18.21
N GLU A 36 14.39 6.13 18.55
CA GLU A 36 15.49 5.66 17.71
C GLU A 36 15.10 4.55 16.72
N GLU A 37 14.06 3.78 17.04
CA GLU A 37 13.71 2.54 16.31
C GLU A 37 12.30 2.52 15.72
N SER A 38 11.41 3.37 16.23
CA SER A 38 10.02 3.42 15.75
C SER A 38 9.94 4.21 14.45
N GLU A 39 9.27 3.63 13.45
CA GLU A 39 9.12 4.23 12.13
C GLU A 39 8.04 5.33 12.13
N VAL A 40 7.10 5.21 13.06
CA VAL A 40 5.97 6.13 13.27
C VAL A 40 5.78 6.41 14.77
N GLY A 41 5.01 7.44 15.10
CA GLY A 41 4.61 7.73 16.48
C GLY A 41 3.63 6.70 17.04
N SER A 42 3.06 7.00 18.21
CA SER A 42 2.10 6.12 18.85
C SER A 42 0.86 5.89 17.97
N ILE A 43 0.39 4.65 17.90
CA ILE A 43 -0.85 4.28 17.19
C ILE A 43 -2.09 5.07 17.65
N PHE A 44 -2.07 5.62 18.86
CA PHE A 44 -3.16 6.42 19.40
C PHE A 44 -3.14 7.89 18.98
N LEU A 45 -2.03 8.36 18.41
CA LEU A 45 -1.82 9.76 18.04
C LEU A 45 -1.68 9.93 16.52
N GLU A 46 -1.09 8.96 15.84
CA GLU A 46 -0.88 8.99 14.40
C GLU A 46 -2.19 8.86 13.63
N SER A 47 -2.26 9.53 12.47
CA SER A 47 -3.42 9.39 11.59
C SER A 47 -3.46 7.97 11.01
N ARG A 48 -4.67 7.48 10.69
CA ARG A 48 -4.80 6.15 10.07
C ARG A 48 -4.04 6.07 8.76
N GLU A 49 -3.99 7.17 8.01
CA GLU A 49 -3.25 7.30 6.77
C GLU A 49 -1.74 7.10 6.98
N ASP A 50 -1.16 7.80 7.96
CA ASP A 50 0.28 7.69 8.26
C ASP A 50 0.68 6.28 8.73
N LEU A 51 -0.23 5.58 9.43
CA LEU A 51 -0.04 4.19 9.86
C LEU A 51 -0.05 3.17 8.71
N TYR A 52 -0.46 3.56 7.50
CA TYR A 52 -0.36 2.69 6.32
C TYR A 52 1.03 2.74 5.67
N PHE A 53 1.88 3.73 6.00
CA PHE A 53 3.22 3.87 5.44
C PHE A 53 4.36 3.60 6.45
N PRO A 54 4.36 2.47 7.19
CA PRO A 54 5.48 2.13 8.05
C PRO A 54 6.75 1.97 7.19
N GLY A 55 7.84 2.63 7.58
CA GLY A 55 9.13 2.57 6.91
C GLY A 55 9.21 3.25 5.54
N THR A 56 8.11 3.82 5.04
CA THR A 56 8.01 4.36 3.67
C THR A 56 7.37 5.74 3.62
N ARG A 57 7.52 6.55 4.67
CA ARG A 57 7.05 7.96 4.68
C ARG A 57 7.52 8.76 3.47
N ALA A 58 8.73 8.49 2.97
CA ALA A 58 9.25 9.11 1.75
C ALA A 58 8.43 8.78 0.50
N HIS A 59 7.78 7.61 0.44
CA HIS A 59 6.93 7.20 -0.67
C HIS A 59 5.49 7.73 -0.54
N ASN A 60 5.08 8.16 0.66
CA ASN A 60 3.73 8.70 0.91
C ASN A 60 3.39 9.84 -0.06
N THR A 61 4.34 10.73 -0.32
CA THR A 61 4.16 11.87 -1.25
C THR A 61 3.83 11.42 -2.67
N THR A 62 4.50 10.40 -3.18
CA THR A 62 4.28 9.85 -4.54
C THR A 62 2.90 9.20 -4.64
N TYR A 63 2.56 8.37 -3.66
CA TYR A 63 1.26 7.71 -3.62
C TYR A 63 0.12 8.75 -3.58
N LYS A 64 0.21 9.72 -2.66
CA LYS A 64 -0.72 10.84 -2.56
C LYS A 64 -0.80 11.65 -3.84
N THR A 65 0.32 12.06 -4.41
CA THR A 65 0.35 12.85 -5.65
C THR A 65 -0.36 12.15 -6.79
N ILE A 66 -0.18 10.83 -6.92
CA ILE A 66 -0.86 10.05 -7.96
C ILE A 66 -2.36 9.98 -7.67
N THR A 67 -2.76 9.63 -6.45
CA THR A 67 -4.19 9.46 -6.12
C THR A 67 -4.94 10.78 -6.11
N ASP A 68 -4.31 11.87 -5.67
CA ASP A 68 -4.89 13.21 -5.70
C ASP A 68 -5.17 13.63 -7.14
N ARG A 69 -4.24 13.39 -8.08
CA ARG A 69 -4.49 13.64 -9.51
C ARG A 69 -5.61 12.78 -10.08
N ILE A 70 -5.75 11.54 -9.65
CA ILE A 70 -6.85 10.67 -10.10
C ILE A 70 -8.19 11.23 -9.57
N LYS A 71 -8.23 11.65 -8.30
CA LYS A 71 -9.41 12.25 -7.66
C LYS A 71 -9.79 13.61 -8.25
N ASP A 72 -8.81 14.47 -8.52
CA ASP A 72 -9.01 15.78 -9.16
C ASP A 72 -9.67 15.67 -10.53
N HIS A 73 -9.51 14.52 -11.20
CA HIS A 73 -10.15 14.20 -12.46
C HIS A 73 -11.45 13.39 -12.31
N ASP A 74 -11.97 13.16 -11.10
CA ASP A 74 -13.15 12.33 -10.83
C ASP A 74 -13.10 10.95 -11.54
N TYR A 75 -11.92 10.34 -11.61
CA TYR A 75 -11.76 9.05 -12.26
C TYR A 75 -12.11 7.90 -11.33
N SER A 76 -12.96 7.01 -11.84
CA SER A 76 -13.52 5.91 -11.06
C SER A 76 -13.19 4.52 -11.62
N SER A 77 -12.46 4.44 -12.74
CA SER A 77 -11.93 3.20 -13.30
C SER A 77 -10.41 3.27 -13.38
N VAL A 78 -9.72 2.61 -12.45
CA VAL A 78 -8.27 2.69 -12.28
C VAL A 78 -7.61 1.35 -12.62
N GLY A 79 -6.71 1.37 -13.59
CA GLY A 79 -5.88 0.25 -13.96
C GLY A 79 -4.58 0.20 -13.18
N LEU A 80 -4.17 -0.98 -12.75
CA LEU A 80 -2.93 -1.22 -12.03
C LEU A 80 -1.99 -2.09 -12.86
N ILE A 81 -0.76 -1.62 -13.06
CA ILE A 81 0.35 -2.42 -13.59
C ILE A 81 1.42 -2.40 -12.51
N LEU A 82 1.35 -3.35 -11.58
CA LEU A 82 2.22 -3.38 -10.41
C LEU A 82 3.11 -4.62 -10.42
N SER A 83 4.26 -4.54 -9.75
CA SER A 83 5.04 -5.73 -9.44
C SER A 83 4.35 -6.56 -8.34
N GLY A 84 4.66 -7.85 -8.25
CA GLY A 84 4.12 -8.71 -7.18
C GLY A 84 4.56 -8.31 -5.76
N SER A 85 5.54 -7.43 -5.62
CA SER A 85 6.00 -6.86 -4.34
C SER A 85 5.41 -5.49 -4.04
N ALA A 86 4.60 -4.92 -4.94
CA ALA A 86 4.01 -3.61 -4.75
C ALA A 86 3.02 -3.61 -3.57
N SER A 87 2.98 -2.48 -2.85
CA SER A 87 2.02 -2.27 -1.77
C SER A 87 0.67 -1.81 -2.32
N GLU A 88 0.00 -2.69 -3.07
CA GLU A 88 -1.26 -2.39 -3.76
C GLU A 88 -2.33 -1.77 -2.85
N TYR A 89 -2.44 -2.26 -1.61
CA TYR A 89 -3.43 -1.81 -0.64
C TYR A 89 -3.36 -0.30 -0.35
N LEU A 90 -2.20 0.34 -0.57
CA LEU A 90 -2.04 1.79 -0.39
C LEU A 90 -2.85 2.56 -1.43
N TRP A 91 -2.90 2.07 -2.67
CA TRP A 91 -3.75 2.66 -3.71
C TRP A 91 -5.22 2.55 -3.34
N TRP A 92 -5.64 1.40 -2.79
CA TRP A 92 -7.02 1.20 -2.37
C TRP A 92 -7.42 2.19 -1.28
N VAL A 93 -6.61 2.31 -0.23
CA VAL A 93 -6.87 3.24 0.88
C VAL A 93 -6.93 4.68 0.37
N LEU A 94 -5.92 5.09 -0.41
CA LEU A 94 -5.81 6.48 -0.85
C LEU A 94 -6.82 6.87 -1.92
N LEU A 95 -7.35 5.91 -2.70
CA LEU A 95 -8.49 6.13 -3.59
C LEU A 95 -9.84 6.02 -2.86
N ASP A 96 -9.83 5.96 -1.52
CA ASP A 96 -11.01 5.85 -0.66
C ASP A 96 -11.83 4.56 -0.88
N ALA A 97 -11.20 3.48 -1.36
CA ALA A 97 -11.85 2.19 -1.54
C ALA A 97 -12.21 1.53 -0.20
N PRO A 98 -13.33 0.79 -0.12
CA PRO A 98 -14.27 0.53 -1.21
C PRO A 98 -15.26 1.69 -1.42
N GLN A 99 -15.50 2.06 -2.69
CA GLN A 99 -16.63 2.91 -3.11
C GLN A 99 -17.45 2.17 -4.15
N GLU A 100 -18.77 2.40 -4.19
CA GLU A 100 -19.67 1.73 -5.14
C GLU A 100 -19.35 2.05 -6.62
N ASN A 101 -18.81 3.24 -6.88
CA ASN A 101 -18.48 3.75 -8.21
C ASN A 101 -17.01 3.55 -8.59
N LEU A 102 -16.15 3.06 -7.68
CA LEU A 102 -14.73 2.88 -7.91
C LEU A 102 -14.41 1.43 -8.28
N GLN A 103 -13.86 1.22 -9.46
CA GLN A 103 -13.37 -0.06 -9.96
C GLN A 103 -11.85 0.03 -10.13
N ILE A 104 -11.12 -0.86 -9.46
CA ILE A 104 -9.67 -0.98 -9.55
C ILE A 104 -9.35 -2.38 -10.08
N GLU A 105 -8.59 -2.48 -11.18
CA GLU A 105 -8.23 -3.76 -11.76
C GLU A 105 -6.76 -3.85 -12.16
N TRP A 106 -6.20 -5.05 -12.03
CA TRP A 106 -4.89 -5.38 -12.58
C TRP A 106 -5.00 -5.53 -14.11
N ILE A 107 -4.17 -4.80 -14.84
CA ILE A 107 -4.16 -4.80 -16.31
C ILE A 107 -2.78 -5.17 -16.87
N VAL A 108 -2.26 -6.31 -16.41
CA VAL A 108 -0.93 -6.80 -16.75
C VAL A 108 -0.94 -7.47 -18.12
N SER A 109 -0.18 -6.92 -19.07
CA SER A 109 0.05 -7.58 -20.36
C SER A 109 0.84 -8.87 -20.15
N ASP A 110 0.44 -9.94 -20.86
CA ASP A 110 1.22 -11.17 -21.02
C ASP A 110 1.42 -12.01 -19.75
N SER A 111 0.38 -12.11 -18.92
CA SER A 111 0.34 -13.04 -17.78
C SER A 111 -0.55 -14.26 -18.10
N PRO A 112 -0.33 -15.43 -17.45
CA PRO A 112 -1.28 -16.56 -17.54
C PRO A 112 -2.71 -16.20 -17.11
N THR A 113 -2.86 -15.12 -16.34
CA THR A 113 -4.12 -14.58 -15.84
C THR A 113 -4.82 -13.65 -16.82
N THR A 114 -4.19 -13.24 -17.93
CA THR A 114 -4.80 -12.35 -18.93
C THR A 114 -6.12 -12.90 -19.50
N ARG A 115 -6.31 -14.23 -19.51
CA ARG A 115 -7.57 -14.87 -19.90
C ARG A 115 -8.77 -14.58 -18.97
N TYR A 116 -8.50 -14.03 -17.79
CA TYR A 116 -9.51 -13.63 -16.79
C TYR A 116 -9.70 -12.12 -16.74
N GLU A 117 -9.00 -11.34 -17.57
CA GLU A 117 -9.26 -9.91 -17.71
C GLU A 117 -10.70 -9.67 -18.20
N ASP A 118 -11.37 -8.68 -17.63
CA ASP A 118 -12.65 -8.22 -18.15
C ASP A 118 -12.40 -7.37 -19.42
N PRO A 119 -12.80 -7.83 -20.62
CA PRO A 119 -12.59 -7.07 -21.85
C PRO A 119 -13.44 -5.78 -21.91
N SER A 120 -14.44 -5.65 -21.03
CA SER A 120 -15.28 -4.46 -20.91
C SER A 120 -14.68 -3.39 -20.01
N PHE A 121 -13.69 -3.73 -19.17
CA PHE A 121 -13.01 -2.77 -18.30
C PHE A 121 -12.17 -1.79 -19.13
N LYS A 122 -12.51 -0.51 -19.01
CA LYS A 122 -11.82 0.60 -19.69
C LYS A 122 -11.33 1.59 -18.64
N PRO A 123 -10.06 1.49 -18.21
CA PRO A 123 -9.54 2.40 -17.21
C PRO A 123 -9.42 3.80 -17.80
N CYS A 124 -9.83 4.80 -17.01
CA CYS A 124 -9.62 6.21 -17.33
C CYS A 124 -8.33 6.75 -16.68
N ALA A 125 -7.75 6.00 -15.73
CA ALA A 125 -6.42 6.23 -15.16
C ALA A 125 -5.64 4.91 -15.07
N VAL A 126 -4.33 4.94 -15.27
CA VAL A 126 -3.44 3.77 -15.10
C VAL A 126 -2.24 4.15 -14.25
N ILE A 127 -2.02 3.37 -13.19
CA ILE A 127 -0.85 3.46 -12.32
C ILE A 127 0.09 2.32 -12.70
N GLY A 128 1.29 2.67 -13.14
CA GLY A 128 2.28 1.72 -13.62
C GLY A 128 3.58 1.74 -12.84
N GLU A 129 3.92 0.65 -12.18
CA GLU A 129 5.20 0.42 -11.51
C GLU A 129 6.18 -0.28 -12.46
N ASN A 130 7.41 0.23 -12.56
CA ASN A 130 8.45 -0.29 -13.44
C ASN A 130 8.01 -0.41 -14.91
N CYS A 131 7.07 0.44 -15.34
CA CYS A 131 6.67 0.48 -16.75
C CYS A 131 7.85 0.92 -17.63
N PRO A 132 7.99 0.36 -18.84
CA PRO A 132 9.08 0.69 -19.75
C PRO A 132 9.22 2.21 -19.97
N SER A 133 10.44 2.72 -19.93
CA SER A 133 10.72 4.17 -19.91
C SER A 133 10.24 4.87 -21.18
N GLU A 134 10.20 4.16 -22.31
CA GLU A 134 9.72 4.61 -23.61
C GLU A 134 8.20 4.74 -23.72
N TRP A 135 7.44 4.19 -22.77
CA TRP A 135 5.99 4.34 -22.77
C TRP A 135 5.59 5.79 -22.53
N THR A 136 5.10 6.43 -23.58
CA THR A 136 4.48 7.76 -23.58
C THR A 136 2.95 7.69 -23.62
N LYS A 137 2.40 6.51 -23.96
CA LYS A 137 0.99 6.17 -23.93
C LYS A 137 0.81 4.70 -23.57
N PHE A 138 -0.30 4.36 -22.94
CA PHE A 138 -0.69 2.98 -22.66
C PHE A 138 -2.16 2.76 -23.01
N ARG A 139 -2.47 1.78 -23.87
CA ARG A 139 -3.83 1.52 -24.40
C ARG A 139 -4.57 2.78 -24.90
N GLY A 140 -3.83 3.74 -25.48
CA GLY A 140 -4.37 5.01 -25.98
C GLY A 140 -4.37 6.17 -24.97
N ILE A 141 -4.12 5.89 -23.68
CA ILE A 141 -4.11 6.84 -22.58
C ILE A 141 -2.72 7.51 -22.50
N PRO A 142 -2.61 8.85 -22.53
CA PRO A 142 -1.32 9.55 -22.47
C PRO A 142 -0.68 9.52 -21.07
N LEU A 143 0.65 9.49 -21.06
CA LEU A 143 1.45 9.68 -19.85
C LEU A 143 1.34 11.14 -19.38
N VAL A 144 0.96 11.34 -18.12
CA VAL A 144 0.83 12.68 -17.50
C VAL A 144 1.91 12.93 -16.46
N SER A 145 2.37 11.89 -15.77
CA SER A 145 3.43 12.02 -14.77
C SER A 145 4.42 10.87 -14.85
N ASN A 146 5.69 11.20 -14.77
CA ASN A 146 6.77 10.26 -14.48
C ASN A 146 7.44 10.74 -13.19
N LEU A 147 7.42 9.93 -12.15
CA LEU A 147 7.91 10.32 -10.83
C LEU A 147 9.26 9.66 -10.57
N ASP A 148 10.29 10.01 -11.34
CA ASP A 148 11.59 9.29 -11.46
C ASP A 148 12.29 8.86 -10.15
N GLU A 149 11.98 9.47 -9.01
CA GLU A 149 12.48 9.05 -7.68
C GLU A 149 11.95 7.68 -7.24
N ILE A 150 10.78 7.27 -7.76
CA ILE A 150 10.15 5.96 -7.53
C ILE A 150 9.62 5.49 -8.89
N PRO A 151 9.75 4.23 -9.30
CA PRO A 151 9.46 3.83 -10.68
C PRO A 151 7.94 3.78 -11.02
N TYR A 152 7.15 4.79 -10.63
CA TYR A 152 5.75 4.95 -10.99
C TYR A 152 5.55 5.92 -12.14
N LYS A 153 4.72 5.49 -13.08
CA LYS A 153 4.15 6.28 -14.17
C LYS A 153 2.64 6.39 -13.99
N LEU A 154 2.11 7.59 -14.25
CA LEU A 154 0.68 7.86 -14.24
C LEU A 154 0.21 8.23 -15.64
N PHE A 155 -0.72 7.43 -16.16
CA PHE A 155 -1.43 7.71 -17.41
C PHE A 155 -2.85 8.12 -17.10
N LEU A 156 -3.34 9.20 -17.70
CA LEU A 156 -4.70 9.71 -17.50
C LEU A 156 -5.36 9.96 -18.85
N GLU A 157 -6.63 9.60 -18.99
CA GLU A 157 -7.39 9.93 -20.18
C GLU A 157 -7.55 11.46 -20.28
N ASN A 158 -7.71 11.98 -21.49
CA ASN A 158 -8.06 13.39 -21.66
C ASN A 158 -9.58 13.50 -21.58
N LYS A 159 -10.11 14.21 -20.58
CA LYS A 159 -11.52 14.62 -20.54
C LYS A 159 -11.80 15.71 -21.57
#